data_AF-A0A8B8GAU5-F1
#
_entry.id   AF-A0A8B8GAU5-F1
#
_cell.length_a   1.000
_cell.length_b   1.000
_cell.length_c   1.000
_cell.angle_alpha   90.00
_cell.angle_beta   90.00
_cell.angle_gamma   90.00
#
_symmetry.space_group_name_H-M   'P 1'
#
loop_
_entity.id
_entity.type
_entity.pdbx_description
1 polymer ?
#
loop_
_entity_poly.entity_id
_entity_poly.type
_entity_poly.pdbx_seq_one_letter_code
_entity_poly.pdbx_strand_id
1 'polypeptide(L)'
;MQELPRDTGGDNRSNVLWEYGLDGWPWQEYQMKYSAEVTVLFCIAYSAVFLVGFVGNTSVVLVVYKNVRMQSSPTNIFIVNLAVADLLVIVVCVPFTLIGSITQDGSKTDEGVGASVIYKESKIMIKIPNSCTIFSAEAITISHSLDIIEQNKITKSIILSDSLSTLTNIQNYLQPNDISRKIQNQISSLELQSQSITMIWIPSHVGIQGNELADTYAKQAITSPDAHQINIHTLQDSKNIINKFITNQWQQIWQTMHTKLNEITPSIYPWPVTSLPRRQEVILNRLRIGHTWLTHGHLMNRTVPALCPTCEVTLTVKHVICNCLKYRDIKDSLEISDNLQQALSPDPENVYKIFKFLKLTKMYNLI
;
A
#
# COMPACT_ATOMS: atom_id res chain seq x y z
N MET A 1 -63.57 36.59 -0.23
CA MET A 1 -63.18 36.16 -1.59
C MET A 1 -62.11 37.14 -2.06
N GLN A 2 -60.83 36.97 -1.70
CA GLN A 2 -59.96 35.80 -1.93
C GLN A 2 -59.97 35.40 -3.39
N GLU A 3 -58.93 35.84 -4.13
CA GLU A 3 -57.97 34.92 -4.73
C GLU A 3 -56.61 35.62 -4.93
N LEU A 4 -55.57 34.83 -4.66
CA LEU A 4 -54.18 35.20 -4.40
C LEU A 4 -53.37 35.46 -5.69
N PRO A 5 -52.29 36.26 -5.62
CA PRO A 5 -51.35 36.44 -6.71
C PRO A 5 -50.35 35.27 -6.81
N ARG A 6 -49.87 35.06 -8.04
CA ARG A 6 -48.96 34.00 -8.47
C ARG A 6 -47.67 33.96 -7.67
N ASP A 7 -47.39 32.77 -7.17
CA ASP A 7 -46.21 32.41 -6.41
C ASP A 7 -44.94 32.50 -7.26
N THR A 8 -43.95 33.16 -6.70
CA THR A 8 -42.58 33.27 -7.21
C THR A 8 -41.87 31.94 -6.98
N GLY A 9 -41.55 31.22 -8.05
CA GLY A 9 -40.77 29.98 -8.01
C GLY A 9 -39.34 30.26 -7.55
N GLY A 10 -39.14 30.29 -6.24
CA GLY A 10 -37.85 30.26 -5.57
C GLY A 10 -37.20 28.88 -5.69
N ASP A 11 -35.91 28.91 -5.96
CA ASP A 11 -34.99 27.78 -6.01
C ASP A 11 -34.97 27.05 -4.65
N ASN A 12 -35.78 26.00 -4.51
CA ASN A 12 -35.90 25.20 -3.29
C ASN A 12 -35.02 23.94 -3.41
N ARG A 13 -33.73 24.14 -3.69
CA ARG A 13 -32.71 23.14 -3.35
C ARG A 13 -32.69 23.06 -1.84
N SER A 14 -33.17 21.93 -1.31
CA SER A 14 -33.13 21.60 0.11
C SER A 14 -31.73 21.84 0.64
N ASN A 15 -31.65 22.90 1.46
CA ASN A 15 -30.51 23.24 2.27
C ASN A 15 -30.17 22.04 3.15
N VAL A 16 -29.18 21.25 2.73
CA VAL A 16 -28.39 20.40 3.61
C VAL A 16 -27.57 21.36 4.47
N LEU A 17 -28.20 21.88 5.51
CA LEU A 17 -27.55 22.65 6.56
C LEU A 17 -26.75 21.65 7.39
N TRP A 18 -25.46 21.60 7.11
CA TRP A 18 -24.45 20.90 7.89
C TRP A 18 -24.21 21.66 9.20
N GLU A 19 -25.12 21.51 10.16
CA GLU A 19 -24.85 21.93 11.54
C GLU A 19 -23.92 20.90 12.18
N TYR A 20 -22.67 21.31 12.38
CA TYR A 20 -21.73 20.68 13.31
C TYR A 20 -22.23 20.90 14.75
N GLY A 21 -23.30 20.21 15.14
CA GLY A 21 -23.79 20.18 16.51
C GLY A 21 -22.98 19.20 17.35
N LEU A 22 -21.81 19.64 17.83
CA LEU A 22 -20.99 18.93 18.83
C LEU A 22 -21.26 19.40 20.27
N ASP A 23 -22.43 19.97 20.54
CA ASP A 23 -22.78 20.47 21.86
C ASP A 23 -23.72 19.48 22.56
N GLY A 24 -23.16 18.57 23.37
CA GLY A 24 -23.96 17.76 24.31
C GLY A 24 -23.51 16.34 24.65
N TRP A 25 -22.39 15.84 24.11
CA TRP A 25 -21.92 14.49 24.44
C TRP A 25 -21.03 14.49 25.70
N PRO A 26 -21.20 13.55 26.65
CA PRO A 26 -20.32 13.43 27.79
C PRO A 26 -18.97 12.92 27.29
N TRP A 27 -17.93 13.73 27.42
CA TRP A 27 -16.54 13.31 27.19
C TRP A 27 -16.18 12.22 28.21
N GLN A 28 -16.44 10.96 27.89
CA GLN A 28 -15.81 9.85 28.60
C GLN A 28 -14.37 9.73 28.12
N GLU A 29 -13.49 9.55 29.09
CA GLU A 29 -12.03 9.63 29.01
C GLU A 29 -11.44 8.90 27.80
N TYR A 30 -10.59 9.62 27.04
CA TYR A 30 -9.72 9.04 26.02
C TYR A 30 -8.83 7.95 26.65
N GLN A 31 -9.08 6.68 26.35
CA GLN A 31 -8.14 5.62 26.70
C GLN A 31 -7.01 5.58 25.68
N MET A 32 -5.79 5.95 26.12
CA MET A 32 -4.60 5.87 25.29
C MET A 32 -4.19 4.40 25.06
N LYS A 33 -3.75 4.08 23.83
CA LYS A 33 -3.29 2.73 23.42
C LYS A 33 -2.18 2.15 24.30
N TYR A 34 -1.37 3.03 24.87
CA TYR A 34 -0.32 2.69 25.82
C TYR A 34 -0.61 3.33 27.17
N SER A 35 0.01 2.81 28.24
CA SER A 35 -0.04 3.46 29.54
C SER A 35 0.38 4.92 29.43
N ALA A 36 -0.13 5.77 30.33
CA ALA A 36 0.17 7.20 30.31
C ALA A 36 1.68 7.50 30.20
N GLU A 37 2.50 6.69 30.87
CA GLU A 37 3.95 6.77 30.84
C GLU A 37 4.54 6.54 29.44
N VAL A 38 4.07 5.52 28.73
CA VAL A 38 4.58 5.15 27.40
C VAL A 38 4.13 6.16 26.35
N THR A 39 2.89 6.66 26.43
CA THR A 39 2.45 7.71 25.51
C THR A 39 3.20 9.02 25.74
N VAL A 40 3.45 9.39 27.00
CA VAL A 40 4.31 10.54 27.34
C VAL A 40 5.72 10.35 26.78
N LEU A 41 6.29 9.14 26.88
CA LEU A 41 7.59 8.82 26.30
C LEU A 41 7.60 9.01 24.76
N PHE A 42 6.57 8.53 24.05
CA PHE A 42 6.46 8.73 22.61
C PHE A 42 6.33 10.22 22.25
N CYS A 43 5.47 10.97 22.96
CA CYS A 43 5.32 12.41 22.74
C CYS A 43 6.64 13.16 22.92
N ILE A 44 7.42 12.83 23.97
CA ILE A 44 8.75 13.42 24.21
C ILE A 44 9.71 13.05 23.08
N ALA A 45 9.79 11.78 22.70
CA ALA A 45 10.71 11.31 21.67
C ALA A 45 10.42 11.95 20.30
N TYR A 46 9.15 11.96 19.86
CA TYR A 46 8.77 12.56 18.59
C TYR A 46 8.88 14.09 18.60
N SER A 47 8.62 14.75 19.74
CA SER A 47 8.87 16.20 19.90
C SER A 47 10.36 16.53 19.81
N ALA A 48 11.24 15.69 20.38
CA ALA A 48 12.68 15.86 20.27
C ALA A 48 13.17 15.72 18.82
N VAL A 49 12.69 14.70 18.10
CA VAL A 49 13.00 14.51 16.66
C VAL A 49 12.52 15.71 15.84
N PHE A 50 11.30 16.19 16.10
CA PHE A 50 10.74 17.37 15.44
C PHE A 50 11.60 18.61 15.69
N LEU A 51 11.96 18.91 16.93
CA LEU A 51 12.74 20.09 17.29
C LEU A 51 14.15 20.05 16.68
N VAL A 52 14.86 18.92 16.83
CA VAL A 52 16.22 18.77 16.30
C VAL A 52 16.23 18.86 14.78
N GLY A 53 15.29 18.17 14.12
CA GLY A 53 15.17 18.20 12.67
C GLY A 53 14.77 19.58 12.15
N PHE A 54 13.82 20.26 12.81
CA PHE A 54 13.37 21.59 12.39
C PHE A 54 14.49 22.63 12.54
N VAL A 55 15.16 22.67 13.70
CA VAL A 55 16.25 23.61 13.96
C VAL A 55 17.45 23.34 13.06
N GLY A 56 17.85 22.07 12.91
CA GLY A 56 18.99 21.66 12.09
C GLY A 56 18.80 22.04 10.63
N ASN A 57 17.67 21.65 10.03
CA ASN A 57 17.40 21.92 8.62
C ASN A 57 17.14 23.40 8.34
N THR A 58 16.48 24.11 9.24
CA THR A 58 16.32 25.58 9.12
C THR A 58 17.67 26.30 9.18
N SER A 59 18.58 25.85 10.05
CA SER A 59 19.93 26.43 10.16
C SER A 59 20.74 26.24 8.87
N VAL A 60 20.65 25.07 8.24
CA VAL A 60 21.31 24.79 6.95
C VAL A 60 20.79 25.74 5.87
N VAL A 61 19.47 25.90 5.75
CA VAL A 61 18.86 26.84 4.78
C VAL A 61 19.31 28.28 5.05
N LEU A 62 19.29 28.71 6.32
CA LEU A 62 19.68 30.07 6.71
C LEU A 62 21.16 30.38 6.44
N VAL A 63 22.07 29.44 6.73
CA VAL A 63 23.51 29.63 6.50
C VAL A 63 23.82 29.79 5.02
N VAL A 64 23.21 28.98 4.16
CA VAL A 64 23.40 29.08 2.70
C VAL A 64 22.73 30.34 2.14
N TYR A 65 21.56 30.73 2.66
CA TYR A 65 20.88 31.95 2.25
C TYR A 65 21.64 33.22 2.67
N LYS A 66 22.28 33.24 3.84
CA LYS A 66 23.05 34.40 4.31
C LYS A 66 24.38 34.59 3.58
N ASN A 67 24.98 33.54 3.03
CA ASN A 67 26.29 33.61 2.39
C ASN A 67 26.18 33.50 0.86
N VAL A 68 26.13 34.65 0.17
CA VAL A 68 25.96 34.74 -1.29
C VAL A 68 27.02 33.94 -2.06
N ARG A 69 28.26 33.83 -1.55
CA ARG A 69 29.31 33.00 -2.17
C ARG A 69 28.99 31.51 -2.15
N MET A 70 28.22 31.03 -1.17
CA MET A 70 27.81 29.64 -1.07
C MET A 70 26.68 29.29 -2.04
N GLN A 71 25.87 30.27 -2.47
CA GLN A 71 24.73 30.06 -3.37
C GLN A 71 25.15 29.76 -4.81
N SER A 72 26.38 30.09 -5.20
CA SER A 72 26.89 29.87 -6.56
C SER A 72 27.40 28.45 -6.81
N SER A 73 27.50 27.60 -5.77
CA SER A 73 27.96 26.22 -5.89
C SER A 73 26.79 25.25 -6.06
N PRO A 74 26.77 24.40 -7.11
CA PRO A 74 25.72 23.40 -7.31
C PRO A 74 25.53 22.45 -6.11
N THR A 75 26.62 22.13 -5.40
CA THR A 75 26.59 21.28 -4.21
C THR A 75 25.82 21.92 -3.04
N ASN A 76 25.96 23.23 -2.85
CA ASN A 76 25.28 23.92 -1.76
C ASN A 76 23.78 24.12 -2.06
N ILE A 77 23.42 24.32 -3.34
CA ILE A 77 22.02 24.33 -3.78
C ILE A 77 21.38 22.96 -3.53
N PHE A 78 22.10 21.86 -3.80
CA PHE A 78 21.63 20.51 -3.49
C PHE A 78 21.40 20.30 -1.99
N ILE A 79 22.32 20.76 -1.13
CA ILE A 79 22.19 20.69 0.33
C ILE A 79 20.95 21.45 0.83
N VAL A 80 20.64 22.61 0.24
CA VAL A 80 19.42 23.37 0.58
C VAL A 80 18.16 22.61 0.16
N ASN A 81 18.14 22.01 -1.04
CA ASN A 81 16.99 21.22 -1.49
C ASN A 81 16.74 20.00 -0.59
N LEU A 82 17.80 19.35 -0.10
CA LEU A 82 17.70 18.26 0.87
C LEU A 82 17.11 18.75 2.20
N ALA A 83 17.62 19.87 2.74
CA ALA A 83 17.11 20.45 3.98
C ALA A 83 15.64 20.90 3.88
N VAL A 84 15.21 21.41 2.72
CA VAL A 84 13.80 21.78 2.47
C VAL A 84 12.91 20.54 2.39
N ALA A 85 13.36 19.47 1.75
CA ALA A 85 12.63 18.20 1.72
C ALA A 85 12.48 17.61 3.12
N ASP A 86 13.54 17.63 3.92
CA ASP A 86 13.50 17.16 5.31
C ASP A 86 12.56 18.01 6.18
N LEU A 87 12.51 19.34 5.99
CA LEU A 87 11.53 20.20 6.66
C LEU A 87 10.09 19.83 6.30
N LEU A 88 9.80 19.53 5.02
CA LEU A 88 8.47 19.08 4.60
C LEU A 88 8.09 17.74 5.25
N VAL A 89 9.03 16.80 5.31
CA VAL A 89 8.83 15.51 5.98
C VAL A 89 8.61 15.69 7.48
N ILE A 90 9.36 16.57 8.14
CA ILE A 90 9.22 16.82 9.57
C ILE A 90 7.89 17.50 9.90
N VAL A 91 7.46 18.48 9.11
CA VAL A 91 6.22 19.23 9.37
C VAL A 91 4.98 18.40 9.05
N VAL A 92 5.01 17.62 7.98
CA VAL A 92 3.87 16.81 7.56
C VAL A 92 3.91 15.45 8.26
N CYS A 93 4.96 14.67 8.08
CA CYS A 93 4.93 13.26 8.49
C CYS A 93 5.00 13.07 10.00
N VAL A 94 5.85 13.81 10.74
CA VAL A 94 6.07 13.52 12.17
C VAL A 94 4.80 13.68 13.04
N PRO A 95 3.98 14.75 12.90
CA PRO A 95 2.72 14.86 13.63
C PRO A 95 1.72 13.77 13.26
N PHE A 96 1.57 13.46 11.96
CA PHE A 96 0.66 12.40 11.51
C PHE A 96 1.12 11.00 11.92
N THR A 97 2.43 10.74 11.98
CA THR A 97 3.00 9.48 12.48
C THR A 97 2.82 9.33 13.98
N LEU A 98 2.99 10.40 14.77
CA LEU A 98 2.71 10.38 16.21
C LEU A 98 1.23 10.07 16.46
N ILE A 99 0.33 10.78 15.78
CA ILE A 99 -1.11 10.54 15.87
C ILE A 99 -1.41 9.08 15.49
N GLY A 100 -0.95 8.60 14.32
CA GLY A 100 -1.16 7.22 13.89
C GLY A 100 -0.56 6.16 14.84
N SER A 101 0.59 6.43 15.46
CA SER A 101 1.19 5.51 16.43
C SER A 101 0.37 5.36 17.72
N ILE A 102 -0.31 6.44 18.12
CA ILE A 102 -1.18 6.49 19.29
C ILE A 102 -2.60 5.98 18.95
N THR A 103 -3.05 6.12 17.69
CA THR A 103 -4.46 5.90 17.30
C THR A 103 -4.74 4.73 16.34
N GLN A 104 -3.76 3.98 15.82
CA GLN A 104 -4.04 3.00 14.76
C GLN A 104 -4.22 1.55 15.27
N ASP A 105 -5.39 0.98 14.99
CA ASP A 105 -5.60 -0.45 14.73
C ASP A 105 -6.68 -0.65 13.65
N GLY A 106 -6.28 -0.72 12.38
CA GLY A 106 -7.19 -1.17 11.31
C GLY A 106 -7.28 -2.69 11.35
N SER A 107 -8.44 -3.27 11.66
CA SER A 107 -8.52 -4.72 11.85
C SER A 107 -8.73 -5.48 10.55
N LYS A 108 -7.65 -6.07 10.05
CA LYS A 108 -7.65 -7.28 9.25
C LYS A 108 -6.80 -8.29 9.99
N THR A 109 -7.40 -9.38 10.46
CA THR A 109 -6.61 -10.49 11.03
C THR A 109 -6.23 -11.45 9.92
N ASP A 110 -5.13 -12.19 10.11
CA ASP A 110 -4.70 -13.23 9.15
C ASP A 110 -5.74 -14.36 9.00
N GLU A 111 -6.73 -14.43 9.90
CA GLU A 111 -7.76 -15.46 9.98
C GLU A 111 -9.03 -15.16 9.18
N GLY A 112 -9.31 -13.89 8.83
CA GLY A 112 -10.47 -13.56 7.98
C GLY A 112 -10.94 -12.11 7.98
N VAL A 113 -12.16 -11.90 7.50
CA VAL A 113 -12.81 -10.59 7.37
C VAL A 113 -14.19 -10.64 8.05
N GLY A 114 -14.41 -9.75 9.01
CA GLY A 114 -15.66 -9.65 9.77
C GLY A 114 -16.24 -8.24 9.67
N ALA A 115 -17.54 -8.16 9.90
CA ALA A 115 -18.33 -6.93 9.87
C ALA A 115 -19.35 -6.98 11.01
N SER A 116 -19.75 -5.83 11.54
CA SER A 116 -20.85 -5.81 12.52
C SER A 116 -21.69 -4.55 12.45
N VAL A 117 -22.96 -4.67 12.84
CA VAL A 117 -23.89 -3.56 12.98
C VAL A 117 -24.46 -3.59 14.39
N ILE A 118 -24.44 -2.43 15.05
CA ILE A 118 -25.10 -2.24 16.34
C ILE A 118 -26.38 -1.45 16.09
N TYR A 119 -27.52 -2.04 16.44
CA TYR A 119 -28.81 -1.38 16.37
C TYR A 119 -29.53 -1.51 17.72
N LYS A 120 -29.72 -0.35 18.39
CA LYS A 120 -30.20 -0.26 19.78
C LYS A 120 -29.29 -1.05 20.73
N GLU A 121 -29.71 -2.25 21.12
CA GLU A 121 -28.98 -3.19 21.99
C GLU A 121 -28.69 -4.54 21.29
N SER A 122 -29.16 -4.69 20.05
CA SER A 122 -28.94 -5.90 19.25
C SER A 122 -27.63 -5.78 18.48
N LYS A 123 -26.76 -6.78 18.65
CA LYS A 123 -25.54 -6.95 17.86
C LYS A 123 -25.81 -7.89 16.69
N ILE A 124 -25.44 -7.48 15.49
CA ILE A 124 -25.49 -8.33 14.29
C ILE A 124 -24.05 -8.50 13.82
N MET A 125 -23.56 -9.73 13.92
CA MET A 125 -22.22 -10.11 13.48
C MET A 125 -22.32 -10.76 12.10
N ILE A 126 -21.50 -10.30 11.17
CA ILE A 126 -21.48 -10.77 9.79
C ILE A 126 -20.10 -11.33 9.49
N LYS A 127 -20.06 -12.59 9.07
CA LYS A 127 -18.84 -13.25 8.62
C LYS A 127 -18.78 -13.19 7.10
N ILE A 128 -17.71 -12.58 6.58
CA ILE A 128 -17.48 -12.36 5.15
C ILE A 128 -16.34 -13.28 4.69
N PRO A 129 -16.34 -13.76 3.44
CA PRO A 129 -15.25 -14.56 2.91
C PRO A 129 -13.89 -13.90 3.08
N ASN A 130 -12.88 -14.69 3.47
CA ASN A 130 -11.51 -14.23 3.69
C ASN A 130 -10.82 -13.63 2.45
N SER A 131 -11.41 -13.84 1.27
CA SER A 131 -10.93 -13.27 0.02
C SER A 131 -11.38 -11.83 -0.23
N CYS A 132 -12.34 -11.31 0.54
CA CYS A 132 -12.85 -9.95 0.40
C CYS A 132 -11.90 -8.91 1.01
N THR A 133 -11.95 -7.68 0.51
CA THR A 133 -11.19 -6.56 1.08
C THR A 133 -11.89 -5.94 2.30
N ILE A 134 -11.14 -5.18 3.10
CA ILE A 134 -11.71 -4.37 4.22
C ILE A 134 -12.74 -3.39 3.67
N PHE A 135 -12.45 -2.72 2.55
CA PHE A 135 -13.40 -1.83 1.88
C PHE A 135 -14.73 -2.54 1.56
N SER A 136 -14.66 -3.77 1.03
CA SER A 136 -15.87 -4.56 0.76
C SER A 136 -16.62 -4.89 2.04
N ALA A 137 -15.92 -5.22 3.13
CA ALA A 137 -16.55 -5.49 4.42
C ALA A 137 -17.34 -4.29 4.95
N GLU A 138 -16.72 -3.12 4.94
CA GLU A 138 -17.33 -1.85 5.35
C GLU A 138 -18.56 -1.52 4.50
N ALA A 139 -18.45 -1.66 3.17
CA ALA A 139 -19.55 -1.39 2.27
C ALA A 139 -20.69 -2.42 2.40
N ILE A 140 -20.38 -3.70 2.64
CA ILE A 140 -21.38 -4.74 2.93
C ILE A 140 -22.09 -4.42 4.26
N THR A 141 -21.36 -3.92 5.27
CA THR A 141 -21.91 -3.50 6.56
C THR A 141 -22.94 -2.38 6.40
N ILE A 142 -22.62 -1.36 5.60
CA ILE A 142 -23.56 -0.29 5.26
C ILE A 142 -24.77 -0.84 4.50
N SER A 143 -24.55 -1.68 3.47
CA SER A 143 -25.63 -2.30 2.69
C SER A 143 -26.59 -3.11 3.58
N HIS A 144 -26.06 -3.86 4.55
CA HIS A 144 -26.86 -4.64 5.49
C HIS A 144 -27.56 -3.75 6.54
N SER A 145 -26.95 -2.62 6.93
CA SER A 145 -27.60 -1.63 7.80
C SER A 145 -28.83 -1.03 7.13
N LEU A 146 -28.76 -0.78 5.82
CA LEU A 146 -29.90 -0.31 5.02
C LEU A 146 -31.01 -1.38 4.94
N ASP A 147 -30.66 -2.65 4.77
CA ASP A 147 -31.65 -3.75 4.78
C ASP A 147 -32.39 -3.82 6.14
N ILE A 148 -31.68 -3.62 7.26
CA ILE A 148 -32.28 -3.56 8.60
C ILE A 148 -33.24 -2.37 8.73
N ILE A 149 -32.86 -1.20 8.19
CA ILE A 149 -33.70 0.02 8.20
C ILE A 149 -34.99 -0.22 7.40
N GLU A 150 -34.89 -0.85 6.23
CA GLU A 150 -36.03 -1.21 5.39
C GLU A 150 -36.96 -2.18 6.12
N GLN A 151 -36.42 -3.30 6.61
CA GLN A 151 -37.19 -4.37 7.27
C GLN A 151 -37.94 -3.87 8.51
N ASN A 152 -37.32 -2.99 9.29
CA ASN A 152 -37.92 -2.41 10.49
C ASN A 152 -38.75 -1.15 10.24
N LYS A 153 -38.89 -0.72 8.97
CA LYS A 153 -39.66 0.47 8.56
C LYS A 153 -39.29 1.74 9.35
N ILE A 154 -37.99 1.94 9.58
CA ILE A 154 -37.49 3.09 10.33
C ILE A 154 -37.58 4.35 9.45
N THR A 155 -38.34 5.35 9.87
CA THR A 155 -38.63 6.56 9.05
C THR A 155 -37.48 7.58 9.03
N LYS A 156 -36.70 7.67 10.09
CA LYS A 156 -35.49 8.50 10.17
C LYS A 156 -34.36 7.71 10.81
N SER A 157 -33.22 7.63 10.15
CA SER A 157 -32.07 6.86 10.60
C SER A 157 -30.76 7.60 10.38
N ILE A 158 -29.80 7.36 11.27
CA ILE A 158 -28.42 7.85 11.16
C ILE A 158 -27.52 6.62 11.13
N ILE A 159 -26.64 6.54 10.12
CA ILE A 159 -25.60 5.52 10.02
C ILE A 159 -24.27 6.19 10.32
N LEU A 160 -23.58 5.70 11.35
CA LEU A 160 -22.24 6.12 11.70
C LEU A 160 -21.26 5.09 11.13
N SER A 161 -20.25 5.54 10.38
CA SER A 161 -19.19 4.67 9.84
C SER A 161 -17.86 5.39 9.93
N ASP A 162 -16.81 4.65 10.28
CA ASP A 162 -15.45 5.17 10.34
C ASP A 162 -14.67 5.02 9.02
N SER A 163 -15.24 4.31 8.06
CA SER A 163 -14.66 4.13 6.74
C SER A 163 -14.96 5.32 5.82
N LEU A 164 -14.09 6.34 5.90
CA LEU A 164 -14.14 7.48 4.97
C LEU A 164 -14.10 7.03 3.51
N SER A 165 -13.36 5.95 3.23
CA SER A 165 -13.22 5.40 1.89
C SER A 165 -14.53 4.85 1.31
N THR A 166 -15.40 4.23 2.12
CA THR A 166 -16.69 3.74 1.63
C THR A 166 -17.68 4.87 1.46
N LEU A 167 -17.75 5.80 2.42
CA LEU A 167 -18.63 6.97 2.34
C LEU A 167 -18.32 7.85 1.12
N THR A 168 -17.04 8.15 0.86
CA THR A 168 -16.62 8.89 -0.33
C THR A 168 -16.94 8.15 -1.63
N ASN A 169 -16.86 6.82 -1.64
CA ASN A 169 -17.20 6.01 -2.82
C ASN A 169 -18.71 5.96 -3.07
N ILE A 170 -19.53 5.91 -2.01
CA ILE A 170 -21.00 6.03 -2.10
C ILE A 170 -21.40 7.42 -2.62
N GLN A 171 -20.68 8.48 -2.26
CA GLN A 171 -20.90 9.83 -2.79
C GLN A 171 -20.53 9.99 -4.28
N ASN A 172 -19.76 9.07 -4.85
CA ASN A 172 -19.36 9.13 -6.25
C ASN A 172 -20.47 8.60 -7.18
N TYR A 173 -21.27 9.53 -7.72
CA TYR A 173 -22.31 9.21 -8.70
C TYR A 173 -21.81 9.04 -10.14
N LEU A 174 -20.57 9.47 -10.45
CA LEU A 174 -20.04 9.44 -11.82
C LEU A 174 -19.59 8.03 -12.21
N GLN A 175 -18.85 7.36 -11.33
CA GLN A 175 -18.31 6.02 -11.55
C GLN A 175 -18.35 5.19 -10.25
N PRO A 176 -19.55 4.82 -9.76
CA PRO A 176 -19.66 3.99 -8.58
C PRO A 176 -19.23 2.56 -8.88
N ASN A 177 -18.50 1.96 -7.95
CA ASN A 177 -18.25 0.52 -7.92
C ASN A 177 -19.58 -0.25 -7.73
N ASP A 178 -19.59 -1.54 -8.05
CA ASP A 178 -20.83 -2.34 -8.02
C ASP A 178 -21.54 -2.32 -6.66
N ILE A 179 -20.77 -2.36 -5.56
CA ILE A 179 -21.33 -2.28 -4.21
C ILE A 179 -21.84 -0.87 -3.87
N SER A 180 -21.14 0.19 -4.27
CA SER A 180 -21.58 1.56 -4.10
C SER A 180 -22.88 1.81 -4.85
N ARG A 181 -22.99 1.28 -6.08
CA ARG A 181 -24.21 1.35 -6.89
C ARG A 181 -25.37 0.61 -6.23
N LYS A 182 -25.11 -0.58 -5.66
CA LYS A 182 -26.11 -1.31 -4.87
C LYS A 182 -26.60 -0.45 -3.69
N ILE A 183 -25.68 0.14 -2.93
CA ILE A 183 -25.99 1.01 -1.78
C ILE A 183 -26.79 2.24 -2.22
N GLN A 184 -26.37 2.93 -3.29
CA GLN A 184 -27.09 4.08 -3.86
C GLN A 184 -28.54 3.71 -4.25
N ASN A 185 -28.73 2.53 -4.86
CA ASN A 185 -30.07 2.04 -5.20
C ASN A 185 -30.90 1.73 -3.94
N GLN A 186 -30.31 1.13 -2.90
CA GLN A 186 -30.98 0.89 -1.62
C GLN A 186 -31.39 2.20 -0.93
N ILE A 187 -30.53 3.22 -0.95
CA ILE A 187 -30.86 4.56 -0.43
C ILE A 187 -32.03 5.15 -1.22
N SER A 188 -31.97 5.09 -2.54
CA SER A 188 -33.04 5.61 -3.42
C SER A 188 -34.38 4.91 -3.18
N SER A 189 -34.38 3.58 -2.96
CA SER A 189 -35.61 2.84 -2.67
C SER A 189 -36.19 3.20 -1.30
N LEU A 190 -35.34 3.44 -0.30
CA LEU A 190 -35.75 3.86 1.04
C LEU A 190 -36.35 5.28 1.04
N GLU A 191 -35.76 6.20 0.28
CA GLU A 191 -36.28 7.56 0.11
C GLU A 191 -37.68 7.56 -0.51
N LEU A 192 -37.93 6.70 -1.52
CA LEU A 192 -39.26 6.51 -2.11
C LEU A 192 -40.28 5.97 -1.10
N GLN A 193 -39.84 5.23 -0.09
CA GLN A 193 -40.68 4.73 1.01
C GLN A 193 -40.82 5.74 2.16
N SER A 194 -40.42 7.00 1.96
CA SER A 194 -40.41 8.06 2.99
C SER A 194 -39.52 7.74 4.20
N GLN A 195 -38.48 6.94 4.00
CA GLN A 195 -37.44 6.66 4.99
C GLN A 195 -36.21 7.52 4.68
N SER A 196 -35.89 8.43 5.61
CA SER A 196 -34.73 9.33 5.48
C SER A 196 -33.51 8.77 6.20
N ILE A 197 -32.36 8.89 5.56
CA ILE A 197 -31.10 8.31 6.01
C ILE A 197 -30.03 9.38 5.98
N THR A 198 -29.30 9.54 7.08
CA THR A 198 -28.13 10.41 7.15
C THR A 198 -26.91 9.55 7.45
N MET A 199 -25.89 9.62 6.61
CA MET A 199 -24.60 8.94 6.86
C MET A 199 -23.60 9.95 7.41
N ILE A 200 -22.95 9.62 8.52
CA ILE A 200 -21.96 10.47 9.17
C ILE A 200 -20.66 9.69 9.29
N TRP A 201 -19.58 10.31 8.80
CA TRP A 201 -18.25 9.81 9.06
C TRP A 201 -17.84 10.14 10.50
N ILE A 202 -17.37 9.12 11.22
CA ILE A 202 -16.80 9.29 12.55
C ILE A 202 -15.34 8.82 12.55
N PRO A 203 -14.44 9.45 13.33
CA PRO A 203 -13.08 8.95 13.44
C PRO A 203 -13.05 7.63 14.23
N SER A 204 -12.31 6.66 13.71
CA SER A 204 -12.04 5.39 14.38
C SER A 204 -11.09 5.60 15.57
N HIS A 205 -11.20 4.75 16.62
CA HIS A 205 -10.30 4.73 17.79
C HIS A 205 -10.25 6.00 18.65
N VAL A 206 -11.36 6.77 18.67
CA VAL A 206 -11.49 8.00 19.47
C VAL A 206 -12.31 7.75 20.75
N GLY A 207 -12.58 6.49 21.10
CA GLY A 207 -13.33 6.13 22.30
C GLY A 207 -14.85 6.33 22.16
N ILE A 208 -15.36 6.41 20.92
CA ILE A 208 -16.80 6.39 20.66
C ILE A 208 -17.30 4.98 20.95
N GLN A 209 -17.93 4.79 22.12
CA GLN A 209 -18.32 3.47 22.63
C GLN A 209 -19.04 2.60 21.59
N GLY A 210 -19.95 3.17 20.81
CA GLY A 210 -20.66 2.45 19.74
C GLY A 210 -19.74 1.97 18.61
N ASN A 211 -18.74 2.76 18.22
CA ASN A 211 -17.77 2.38 17.19
C ASN A 211 -16.82 1.29 17.69
N GLU A 212 -16.27 1.48 18.90
CA GLU A 212 -15.40 0.48 19.54
C GLU A 212 -16.10 -0.87 19.70
N LEU A 213 -17.37 -0.86 20.12
CA LEU A 213 -18.18 -2.07 20.19
C LEU A 213 -18.37 -2.70 18.80
N ALA A 214 -18.62 -1.90 17.75
CA ALA A 214 -18.77 -2.42 16.39
C ALA A 214 -17.48 -3.09 15.89
N ASP A 215 -16.33 -2.50 16.17
CA ASP A 215 -15.02 -3.07 15.83
C ASP A 215 -14.75 -4.38 16.58
N THR A 216 -15.05 -4.40 17.89
CA THR A 216 -14.88 -5.63 18.68
C THR A 216 -15.78 -6.76 18.17
N TYR A 217 -17.02 -6.46 17.79
CA TYR A 217 -17.93 -7.46 17.21
C TYR A 217 -17.54 -7.86 15.79
N ALA A 218 -16.97 -6.97 14.99
CA ALA A 218 -16.43 -7.32 13.67
C ALA A 218 -15.27 -8.32 13.81
N LYS A 219 -14.36 -8.10 14.77
CA LYS A 219 -13.28 -9.05 15.12
C LYS A 219 -13.85 -10.39 15.62
N GLN A 220 -14.87 -10.37 16.48
CA GLN A 220 -15.53 -11.59 16.97
C GLN A 220 -16.29 -12.35 15.88
N ALA A 221 -16.85 -11.65 14.88
CA ALA A 221 -17.59 -12.27 13.78
C ALA A 221 -16.75 -13.26 12.95
N ILE A 222 -15.43 -13.07 12.92
CA ILE A 222 -14.51 -13.95 12.17
C ILE A 222 -14.51 -15.37 12.76
N THR A 223 -14.50 -15.48 14.08
CA THR A 223 -14.35 -16.75 14.82
C THR A 223 -15.66 -17.29 15.37
N SER A 224 -16.66 -16.43 15.58
CA SER A 224 -17.94 -16.82 16.18
C SER A 224 -18.76 -17.72 15.24
N PRO A 225 -19.31 -18.85 15.75
CA PRO A 225 -20.27 -19.67 15.00
C PRO A 225 -21.65 -19.02 14.87
N ASP A 226 -21.97 -18.05 15.73
CA ASP A 226 -23.26 -17.33 15.72
C ASP A 226 -23.28 -16.19 14.70
N ALA A 227 -22.14 -15.91 14.04
CA ALA A 227 -22.05 -14.88 13.01
C ALA A 227 -22.81 -15.32 11.75
N HIS A 228 -23.61 -14.41 11.19
CA HIS A 228 -24.31 -14.66 9.94
C HIS A 228 -23.30 -14.70 8.79
N GLN A 229 -23.14 -15.88 8.18
CA GLN A 229 -22.21 -16.06 7.08
C GLN A 229 -22.83 -15.60 5.77
N ILE A 230 -22.19 -14.61 5.13
CA ILE A 230 -22.64 -14.05 3.86
C ILE A 230 -21.62 -14.39 2.77
N ASN A 231 -21.99 -15.20 1.78
CA ASN A 231 -21.13 -15.49 0.63
C ASN A 231 -21.33 -14.46 -0.50
N ILE A 232 -21.00 -13.20 -0.22
CA ILE A 232 -21.02 -12.13 -1.22
C ILE A 232 -19.58 -11.74 -1.57
N HIS A 233 -19.28 -11.73 -2.86
CA HIS A 233 -18.05 -11.16 -3.41
C HIS A 233 -18.40 -9.98 -4.30
N THR A 234 -17.65 -8.89 -4.19
CA THR A 234 -17.70 -7.85 -5.22
C THR A 234 -17.00 -8.34 -6.50
N LEU A 235 -17.26 -7.69 -7.63
CA LEU A 235 -16.53 -7.97 -8.88
C LEU A 235 -15.02 -7.77 -8.68
N GLN A 236 -14.62 -6.76 -7.91
CA GLN A 236 -13.21 -6.48 -7.65
C GLN A 236 -12.57 -7.57 -6.80
N ASP A 237 -13.27 -8.06 -5.76
CA ASP A 237 -12.79 -9.19 -4.96
C ASP A 237 -12.66 -10.45 -5.83
N SER A 238 -13.64 -10.70 -6.70
CA SER A 238 -13.60 -11.82 -7.65
C SER A 238 -12.40 -11.73 -8.60
N LYS A 239 -12.11 -10.55 -9.16
CA LYS A 239 -10.92 -10.32 -9.99
C LYS A 239 -9.63 -10.59 -9.22
N ASN A 240 -9.55 -10.13 -7.97
CA ASN A 240 -8.38 -10.35 -7.12
C ASN A 240 -8.16 -11.86 -6.84
N ILE A 241 -9.23 -12.61 -6.58
CA ILE A 241 -9.19 -14.07 -6.39
C ILE A 241 -8.67 -14.76 -7.64
N ILE A 242 -9.23 -14.42 -8.81
CA ILE A 242 -8.83 -15.00 -10.09
C ILE A 242 -7.36 -14.70 -10.39
N ASN A 243 -6.94 -13.45 -10.22
CA ASN A 243 -5.54 -13.06 -10.43
C ASN A 243 -4.60 -13.84 -9.49
N LYS A 244 -4.94 -13.94 -8.20
CA LYS A 244 -4.15 -14.73 -7.25
C LYS A 244 -4.06 -16.20 -7.65
N PHE A 245 -5.17 -16.79 -8.12
CA PHE A 245 -5.18 -18.16 -8.64
C PHE A 245 -4.26 -18.30 -9.86
N ILE A 246 -4.39 -17.42 -10.85
CA ILE A 246 -3.55 -17.43 -12.07
C ILE A 246 -2.07 -17.29 -11.71
N THR A 247 -1.71 -16.34 -10.85
CA THR A 247 -0.34 -16.12 -10.39
C THR A 247 0.22 -17.35 -9.68
N ASN A 248 -0.58 -18.02 -8.85
CA ASN A 248 -0.16 -19.27 -8.20
C ASN A 248 0.08 -20.41 -9.21
N GLN A 249 -0.81 -20.58 -10.19
CA GLN A 249 -0.62 -21.56 -11.26
C GLN A 249 0.63 -21.27 -12.09
N TRP A 250 0.86 -19.99 -12.41
CA TRP A 250 2.06 -19.56 -13.13
C TRP A 250 3.33 -19.84 -12.32
N GLN A 251 3.31 -19.60 -11.01
CA GLN A 251 4.44 -19.86 -10.14
C GLN A 251 4.77 -21.37 -10.06
N GLN A 252 3.74 -22.24 -10.04
CA GLN A 252 3.93 -23.69 -10.08
C GLN A 252 4.55 -24.16 -11.40
N ILE A 253 4.02 -23.68 -12.53
CA ILE A 253 4.58 -23.96 -13.87
C ILE A 253 6.02 -23.44 -13.95
N TRP A 254 6.28 -22.26 -13.43
CA TRP A 254 7.60 -21.66 -13.44
C TRP A 254 8.61 -22.50 -12.65
N GLN A 255 8.25 -23.00 -11.46
CA GLN A 255 9.12 -23.85 -10.65
C GLN A 255 9.50 -25.18 -11.32
N THR A 256 8.70 -25.67 -12.26
CA THR A 256 8.99 -26.91 -12.99
C THR A 256 9.77 -26.68 -14.29
N MET A 257 9.96 -25.42 -14.70
CA MET A 257 10.70 -25.08 -15.91
C MET A 257 12.22 -25.07 -15.69
N HIS A 258 12.97 -25.57 -16.66
CA HIS A 258 14.44 -25.54 -16.66
C HIS A 258 14.98 -24.56 -17.70
N THR A 259 14.66 -23.26 -17.54
CA THR A 259 15.17 -22.19 -18.42
C THR A 259 16.36 -21.47 -17.78
N LYS A 260 17.19 -20.80 -18.60
CA LYS A 260 18.33 -20.00 -18.12
C LYS A 260 17.93 -18.96 -17.07
N LEU A 261 16.77 -18.33 -17.26
CA LEU A 261 16.27 -17.30 -16.35
C LEU A 261 15.69 -17.92 -15.07
N ASN A 262 15.05 -19.09 -15.15
CA ASN A 262 14.52 -19.79 -13.98
C ASN A 262 15.60 -20.14 -12.95
N GLU A 263 16.81 -20.50 -13.40
CA GLU A 263 17.96 -20.74 -12.53
C GLU A 263 18.29 -19.52 -11.65
N ILE A 264 17.98 -18.31 -12.11
CA ILE A 264 18.31 -17.05 -11.41
C ILE A 264 17.09 -16.47 -10.69
N THR A 265 15.92 -16.55 -11.30
CA THR A 265 14.66 -16.05 -10.76
C THR A 265 13.71 -17.24 -10.58
N PRO A 266 13.68 -17.94 -9.44
CA PRO A 266 12.74 -19.03 -9.21
C PRO A 266 11.31 -18.53 -8.96
N SER A 267 11.11 -17.22 -8.86
CA SER A 267 9.82 -16.58 -8.71
C SER A 267 9.44 -15.77 -9.94
N ILE A 268 8.14 -15.76 -10.25
CA ILE A 268 7.55 -14.89 -11.29
C ILE A 268 7.35 -13.45 -10.82
N TYR A 269 7.51 -13.18 -9.52
CA TYR A 269 7.36 -11.83 -8.99
C TYR A 269 8.53 -10.95 -9.44
N PRO A 270 8.25 -9.69 -9.83
CA PRO A 270 9.29 -8.77 -10.24
C PRO A 270 10.25 -8.54 -9.07
N TRP A 271 11.55 -8.47 -9.39
CA TRP A 271 12.54 -8.03 -8.43
C TRP A 271 12.35 -6.56 -8.05
N PRO A 272 12.78 -6.18 -6.84
CA PRO A 272 12.71 -4.80 -6.39
C PRO A 272 13.44 -3.88 -7.39
N VAL A 273 12.87 -2.70 -7.60
CA VAL A 273 13.48 -1.68 -8.45
C VAL A 273 14.81 -1.28 -7.81
N THR A 274 15.89 -1.45 -8.55
CA THR A 274 17.22 -1.02 -8.12
C THR A 274 17.51 0.35 -8.73
N SER A 275 17.98 1.31 -7.94
CA SER A 275 18.33 2.67 -8.38
C SER A 275 19.69 2.68 -9.08
N LEU A 276 19.82 1.92 -10.17
CA LEU A 276 21.05 1.82 -10.95
C LEU A 276 21.03 2.79 -12.14
N PRO A 277 22.18 3.29 -12.58
CA PRO A 277 22.28 3.97 -13.87
C PRO A 277 21.83 3.06 -15.01
N ARG A 278 21.14 3.62 -16.01
CA ARG A 278 20.59 2.88 -17.16
C ARG A 278 21.54 1.86 -17.79
N ARG A 279 22.82 2.22 -17.96
CA ARG A 279 23.85 1.31 -18.52
C ARG A 279 24.06 0.07 -17.65
N GLN A 280 24.08 0.24 -16.33
CA GLN A 280 24.25 -0.86 -15.38
C GLN A 280 23.04 -1.79 -15.37
N GLU A 281 21.82 -1.25 -15.42
CA GLU A 281 20.61 -2.07 -15.57
C GLU A 281 20.66 -2.95 -16.83
N VAL A 282 21.08 -2.38 -17.97
CA VAL A 282 21.20 -3.12 -19.23
C VAL A 282 22.21 -4.26 -19.10
N ILE A 283 23.40 -3.99 -18.54
CA ILE A 283 24.43 -5.00 -18.33
C ILE A 283 23.90 -6.13 -17.43
N LEU A 284 23.28 -5.77 -16.31
CA LEU A 284 22.75 -6.74 -15.35
C LEU A 284 21.65 -7.61 -15.97
N ASN A 285 20.71 -7.00 -16.69
CA ASN A 285 19.67 -7.74 -17.41
C ASN A 285 20.25 -8.67 -18.47
N ARG A 286 21.25 -8.22 -19.25
CA ARG A 286 21.96 -9.04 -20.26
C ARG A 286 22.68 -10.23 -19.65
N LEU A 287 23.32 -10.05 -18.49
CA LEU A 287 23.93 -11.15 -17.74
C LEU A 287 22.88 -12.18 -17.33
N ARG A 288 21.74 -11.72 -16.78
CA ARG A 288 20.66 -12.59 -16.29
C ARG A 288 20.01 -13.42 -17.40
N ILE A 289 19.74 -12.83 -18.56
CA ILE A 289 19.23 -13.58 -19.71
C ILE A 289 20.33 -14.39 -20.43
N GLY A 290 21.60 -14.10 -20.14
CA GLY A 290 22.75 -14.74 -20.78
C GLY A 290 23.13 -14.19 -22.15
N HIS A 291 22.53 -13.06 -22.56
CA HIS A 291 22.76 -12.42 -23.87
C HIS A 291 23.87 -11.37 -23.78
N THR A 292 25.11 -11.84 -23.82
CA THR A 292 26.29 -10.97 -23.88
C THR A 292 26.97 -11.13 -25.24
N TRP A 293 27.83 -10.19 -25.65
CA TRP A 293 28.59 -10.34 -26.90
C TRP A 293 29.47 -11.60 -26.86
N LEU A 294 30.09 -11.89 -25.70
CA LEU A 294 30.96 -13.06 -25.49
C LEU A 294 30.23 -14.40 -25.64
N THR A 295 28.96 -14.47 -25.22
CA THR A 295 28.20 -15.72 -25.19
C THR A 295 27.29 -15.92 -26.41
N HIS A 296 26.75 -14.83 -26.98
CA HIS A 296 25.76 -14.87 -28.06
C HIS A 296 26.26 -14.29 -29.40
N GLY A 297 27.48 -13.73 -29.46
CA GLY A 297 28.03 -13.18 -30.71
C GLY A 297 28.12 -14.19 -31.85
N HIS A 298 28.36 -15.47 -31.53
CA HIS A 298 28.43 -16.55 -32.50
C HIS A 298 27.11 -16.79 -33.25
N LEU A 299 25.95 -16.52 -32.63
CA LEU A 299 24.64 -16.63 -33.28
C LEU A 299 24.47 -15.56 -34.37
N MET A 300 24.93 -14.34 -34.10
CA MET A 300 24.86 -13.22 -35.05
C MET A 300 25.84 -13.43 -36.21
N ASN A 301 27.02 -13.98 -35.92
CA ASN A 301 28.06 -14.24 -36.91
C ASN A 301 27.89 -15.60 -37.61
N ARG A 302 26.93 -16.43 -37.19
CA ARG A 302 26.74 -17.83 -37.63
C ARG A 302 28.01 -18.68 -37.51
N THR A 303 28.79 -18.45 -36.45
CA THR A 303 30.00 -19.21 -36.13
C THR A 303 29.74 -20.20 -35.01
N VAL A 304 30.71 -21.09 -34.76
CA VAL A 304 30.65 -21.99 -33.60
C VAL A 304 30.75 -21.21 -32.27
N PRO A 305 30.14 -21.70 -31.18
CA PRO A 305 30.27 -21.10 -29.86
C PRO A 305 31.73 -21.00 -29.42
N ALA A 306 32.12 -19.87 -28.85
CA ALA A 306 33.47 -19.67 -28.35
C ALA A 306 33.75 -20.58 -27.13
N LEU A 307 34.96 -21.13 -27.05
CA LEU A 307 35.43 -21.93 -25.92
C LEU A 307 36.29 -21.08 -24.98
N CYS A 308 36.24 -21.40 -23.69
CA CYS A 308 37.15 -20.81 -22.71
C CYS A 308 38.56 -21.34 -22.97
N PRO A 309 39.58 -20.48 -23.17
CA PRO A 309 40.93 -20.92 -23.49
C PRO A 309 41.62 -21.68 -22.34
N THR A 310 41.13 -21.50 -21.11
CA THR A 310 41.71 -22.15 -19.91
C THR A 310 40.97 -23.40 -19.51
N CYS A 311 39.67 -23.48 -19.78
CA CYS A 311 38.81 -24.56 -19.29
C CYS A 311 38.28 -25.46 -20.39
N GLU A 312 38.48 -25.10 -21.67
CA GLU A 312 38.05 -25.85 -22.86
C GLU A 312 36.55 -26.17 -22.93
N VAL A 313 35.73 -25.46 -22.15
CA VAL A 313 34.26 -25.54 -22.17
C VAL A 313 33.65 -24.34 -22.88
N THR A 314 32.40 -24.47 -23.32
CA THR A 314 31.66 -23.38 -23.97
C THR A 314 31.53 -22.16 -23.06
N LEU A 315 31.79 -20.97 -23.62
CA LEU A 315 31.67 -19.71 -22.89
C LEU A 315 30.19 -19.40 -22.65
N THR A 316 29.80 -19.45 -21.38
CA THR A 316 28.48 -19.06 -20.87
C THR A 316 28.65 -18.07 -19.71
N VAL A 317 27.61 -17.28 -19.41
CA VAL A 317 27.65 -16.38 -18.25
C VAL A 317 27.86 -17.18 -16.97
N LYS A 318 27.20 -18.34 -16.84
CA LYS A 318 27.41 -19.28 -15.73
C LYS A 318 28.85 -19.75 -15.65
N HIS A 319 29.47 -20.13 -16.76
CA HIS A 319 30.89 -20.50 -16.75
C HIS A 319 31.75 -19.34 -16.27
N VAL A 320 31.59 -18.16 -16.86
CA VAL A 320 32.41 -16.98 -16.57
C VAL A 320 32.28 -16.51 -15.11
N ILE A 321 31.06 -16.48 -14.58
CA ILE A 321 30.77 -15.97 -13.22
C ILE A 321 30.97 -17.05 -12.16
N CYS A 322 30.63 -18.31 -12.42
CA CYS A 322 30.60 -19.36 -11.40
C CYS A 322 31.75 -20.37 -11.53
N ASN A 323 32.18 -20.75 -12.74
CA ASN A 323 33.00 -21.96 -12.91
C ASN A 323 34.41 -21.72 -13.51
N CYS A 324 34.72 -20.52 -13.99
CA CYS A 324 35.92 -20.28 -14.79
C CYS A 324 37.19 -20.23 -13.94
N LEU A 325 38.13 -21.15 -14.20
CA LEU A 325 39.42 -21.22 -13.50
C LEU A 325 40.25 -19.94 -13.66
N LYS A 326 40.18 -19.32 -14.85
CA LYS A 326 40.89 -18.06 -15.16
C LYS A 326 40.52 -16.93 -14.20
N TYR A 327 39.29 -16.93 -13.67
CA TYR A 327 38.77 -15.84 -12.84
C TYR A 327 38.59 -16.23 -11.38
N ARG A 328 39.08 -17.41 -10.96
CA ARG A 328 38.94 -17.93 -9.60
C ARG A 328 39.47 -16.95 -8.54
N ASP A 329 40.72 -16.52 -8.67
CA ASP A 329 41.35 -15.63 -7.68
C ASP A 329 40.58 -14.31 -7.51
N ILE A 330 40.08 -13.74 -8.61
CA ILE A 330 39.29 -12.50 -8.57
C ILE A 330 37.93 -12.76 -7.92
N LYS A 331 37.25 -13.87 -8.23
CA LYS A 331 35.98 -14.23 -7.60
C LYS A 331 36.14 -14.43 -6.09
N ASP A 332 37.17 -15.17 -5.69
CA ASP A 332 37.44 -15.48 -4.29
C ASP A 332 37.75 -14.19 -3.52
N SER A 333 38.52 -13.27 -4.12
CA SER A 333 38.79 -11.95 -3.53
C SER A 333 37.56 -11.04 -3.38
N LEU A 334 36.52 -11.28 -4.17
CA LEU A 334 35.27 -10.51 -4.17
C LEU A 334 34.13 -11.25 -3.48
N GLU A 335 34.37 -12.47 -2.98
CA GLU A 335 33.38 -13.35 -2.35
C GLU A 335 32.13 -13.55 -3.22
N ILE A 336 32.32 -13.80 -4.51
CA ILE A 336 31.22 -14.06 -5.45
C ILE A 336 30.80 -15.53 -5.35
N SER A 337 29.52 -15.77 -5.06
CA SER A 337 28.95 -17.12 -4.97
C SER A 337 29.11 -17.93 -6.26
N ASP A 338 29.38 -19.23 -6.11
CA ASP A 338 29.34 -20.21 -7.19
C ASP A 338 27.91 -20.52 -7.66
N ASN A 339 26.89 -20.11 -6.91
CA ASN A 339 25.51 -20.20 -7.33
C ASN A 339 25.10 -18.96 -8.15
N LEU A 340 24.73 -19.20 -9.42
CA LEU A 340 24.36 -18.14 -10.36
C LEU A 340 23.18 -17.27 -9.86
N GLN A 341 22.22 -17.88 -9.15
CA GLN A 341 21.09 -17.17 -8.54
C GLN A 341 21.56 -16.12 -7.54
N GLN A 342 22.47 -16.51 -6.64
CA GLN A 342 22.97 -15.64 -5.60
C GLN A 342 23.87 -14.56 -6.20
N ALA A 343 24.77 -14.95 -7.11
CA ALA A 343 25.69 -14.04 -7.77
C ALA A 343 24.98 -12.93 -8.57
N LEU A 344 23.87 -13.23 -9.26
CA LEU A 344 23.11 -12.27 -10.07
C LEU A 344 21.81 -11.78 -9.41
N SER A 345 21.66 -12.01 -8.10
CA SER A 345 20.52 -11.55 -7.31
C SER A 345 20.39 -10.02 -7.33
N PRO A 346 19.20 -9.45 -7.02
CA PRO A 346 19.00 -7.99 -6.99
C PRO A 346 19.58 -7.34 -5.73
N ASP A 347 20.25 -8.11 -4.87
CA ASP A 347 20.87 -7.60 -3.65
C ASP A 347 21.97 -6.56 -3.97
N PRO A 348 21.96 -5.37 -3.32
CA PRO A 348 22.91 -4.30 -3.63
C PRO A 348 24.39 -4.70 -3.50
N GLU A 349 24.72 -5.57 -2.53
CA GLU A 349 26.10 -6.01 -2.31
C GLU A 349 26.56 -6.94 -3.44
N ASN A 350 25.71 -7.90 -3.83
CA ASN A 350 25.99 -8.79 -4.96
C ASN A 350 26.10 -8.02 -6.28
N VAL A 351 25.21 -7.05 -6.50
CA VAL A 351 25.27 -6.17 -7.68
C VAL A 351 26.59 -5.40 -7.73
N TYR A 352 27.03 -4.85 -6.59
CA TYR A 352 28.32 -4.16 -6.49
C TYR A 352 29.50 -5.10 -6.80
N LYS A 353 29.52 -6.30 -6.21
CA LYS A 353 30.54 -7.33 -6.43
C LYS A 353 30.65 -7.70 -7.92
N ILE A 354 29.52 -7.92 -8.59
CA ILE A 354 29.47 -8.21 -10.02
C ILE A 354 30.04 -7.07 -10.86
N PHE A 355 29.66 -5.81 -10.61
CA PHE A 355 30.21 -4.71 -11.38
C PHE A 355 31.72 -4.52 -11.16
N LYS A 356 32.21 -4.74 -9.94
CA LYS A 356 33.65 -4.71 -9.65
C LYS A 356 34.38 -5.83 -10.39
N PHE A 357 33.83 -7.05 -10.38
CA PHE A 357 34.33 -8.19 -11.14
C PHE A 357 34.43 -7.89 -12.64
N LEU A 358 33.39 -7.35 -13.26
CA LEU A 358 33.38 -7.01 -14.69
C LEU A 358 34.41 -5.95 -15.07
N LYS A 359 34.71 -5.01 -14.17
CA LYS A 359 35.75 -4.00 -14.38
C LYS A 359 37.15 -4.61 -14.29
N LEU A 360 37.43 -5.42 -13.27
CA LEU A 360 38.73 -6.08 -13.08
C LEU A 360 39.06 -7.06 -14.21
N THR A 361 38.05 -7.76 -14.72
CA THR A 361 38.18 -8.71 -15.85
C THR A 361 38.12 -8.05 -17.22
N LYS A 362 37.92 -6.73 -17.29
CA LYS A 362 37.76 -5.94 -18.52
C LYS A 362 36.56 -6.38 -19.40
N MET A 363 35.56 -7.03 -18.81
CA MET A 363 34.34 -7.48 -19.50
C MET A 363 33.21 -6.45 -19.49
N TYR A 364 33.30 -5.39 -18.68
CA TYR A 364 32.25 -4.39 -18.50
C TYR A 364 31.74 -3.75 -19.82
N ASN A 365 32.61 -3.60 -20.83
CA ASN A 365 32.25 -3.02 -22.13
C ASN A 365 31.89 -4.07 -23.19
N LEU A 366 32.02 -5.36 -22.87
CA LEU A 366 31.73 -6.49 -23.76
C LEU A 366 30.36 -7.11 -23.49
N ILE A 367 29.62 -6.56 -22.52
CA ILE A 367 28.24 -6.93 -22.15
C ILE A 367 27.35 -5.77 -22.51
#